data_AF-A0A7L4PSK1-F1
#
_entry.id   AF-A0A7L4PSK1-F1
#
_cell.length_a   1.000
_cell.length_b   1.000
_cell.length_c   1.000
_cell.angle_alpha   90.00
_cell.angle_beta   90.00
_cell.angle_gamma   90.00
#
_symmetry.space_group_name_H-M   'P 1'
#
loop_
_entity.id
_entity.type
_entity.pdbx_description
1 polymer ?
#
loop_
_entity_poly.entity_id
_entity_poly.type
_entity_poly.pdbx_seq_one_letter_code
_entity_poly.pdbx_strand_id
1 'polypeptide(L)' 'MDWREQAPGYEGLFRALYNGDYAVDGVFSYGYWWSDRMYPDTKDLRNDIMHSIRGKDAEQVFYRWSQTFG' A
#
# COMPACT_ATOMS: atom_id res chain seq x y z
N MET A 1 8.20 -10.58 1.87
CA MET A 1 6.74 -10.50 2.11
C MET A 1 6.08 -10.92 0.81
N ASP A 2 5.16 -11.89 0.85
CA ASP A 2 4.38 -12.21 -0.34
C ASP A 2 3.53 -10.98 -0.69
N TRP A 3 3.45 -10.58 -1.95
CA TRP A 3 2.61 -9.43 -2.36
C TRP A 3 1.15 -9.63 -1.96
N ARG A 4 0.70 -10.89 -1.83
CA ARG A 4 -0.63 -11.26 -1.34
C ARG A 4 -0.87 -10.86 0.11
N GLU A 5 0.18 -10.74 0.91
CA GLU A 5 0.10 -10.34 2.32
C GLU A 5 0.11 -8.82 2.50
N GLN A 6 0.52 -8.05 1.48
CA GLN A 6 0.56 -6.60 1.57
C GLN A 6 -0.84 -6.03 1.78
N ALA A 7 -1.85 -6.47 1.01
CA ALA A 7 -3.21 -5.93 1.12
C ALA A 7 -3.85 -6.17 2.50
N PRO A 8 -3.83 -7.39 3.08
CA PRO A 8 -4.26 -7.61 4.46
C PRO A 8 -3.47 -6.79 5.50
N GLY A 9 -2.16 -6.59 5.28
CA GLY A 9 -1.33 -5.77 6.16
C GLY A 9 -1.77 -4.30 6.19
N TYR A 10 -1.99 -3.70 5.02
CA TYR A 10 -2.52 -2.33 4.91
C TYR A 10 -3.93 -2.21 5.51
N GLU A 11 -4.81 -3.18 5.23
CA GLU A 11 -6.18 -3.18 5.76
C GLU A 11 -6.18 -3.26 7.29
N GLY A 12 -5.34 -4.13 7.88
CA GLY A 12 -5.21 -4.27 9.33
C GLY A 12 -4.67 -2.99 9.98
N LEU A 13 -3.65 -2.38 9.39
CA LEU A 13 -3.08 -1.11 9.87
C LEU A 13 -4.14 -0.01 9.88
N PHE A 14 -4.81 0.23 8.75
CA PHE A 14 -5.78 1.33 8.66
C PHE A 14 -7.00 1.11 9.56
N ARG A 15 -7.48 -0.12 9.71
CA ARG A 15 -8.55 -0.43 10.69
C ARG A 15 -8.12 -0.12 12.12
N ALA A 16 -6.88 -0.45 12.48
CA ALA A 16 -6.38 -0.16 13.83
C ALA A 16 -6.26 1.35 14.07
N LEU A 17 -5.79 2.10 13.07
CA LEU A 17 -5.71 3.56 13.14
C LEU A 17 -7.09 4.22 13.20
N TYR A 18 -8.05 3.73 12.42
CA TYR A 18 -9.41 4.26 12.38
C TYR A 18 -10.19 4.01 13.67
N ASN A 19 -10.03 2.83 14.29
CA ASN A 19 -10.74 2.45 15.50
C ASN A 19 -10.05 2.91 16.79
N GLY A 20 -8.76 3.27 16.71
CA GLY A 20 -7.97 3.67 17.86
C GLY A 20 -8.06 5.17 18.11
N ASP A 21 -7.88 5.56 19.38
CA ASP A 21 -7.75 6.97 19.77
C ASP A 21 -6.28 7.40 19.64
N TYR A 22 -5.81 7.47 18.40
CA TYR A 22 -4.45 7.86 18.06
C TYR A 22 -4.44 9.23 17.39
N ALA A 23 -3.58 10.13 17.85
CA ALA A 23 -3.28 11.37 17.12
C ALA A 23 -2.34 11.03 15.95
N VAL A 24 -2.90 10.81 14.77
CA VAL A 24 -2.17 10.45 13.55
C VAL A 24 -2.42 11.53 12.52
N ASP A 25 -1.37 12.27 12.17
CA ASP A 25 -1.45 13.35 11.17
C ASP A 25 -1.46 12.83 9.73
N GLY A 26 -1.00 11.59 9.51
CA GLY A 26 -1.03 10.97 8.20
C GLY A 26 -0.25 9.65 8.12
N VAL A 27 -0.45 8.93 7.02
CA VAL A 27 0.25 7.70 6.69
C VAL A 27 0.89 7.84 5.31
N PHE A 28 2.16 7.47 5.19
CA PHE A 28 2.86 7.42 3.90
C PHE A 28 3.30 5.99 3.60
N SER A 29 3.17 5.56 2.33
CA SER A 29 3.69 4.28 1.86
C SER A 29 5.14 4.45 1.41
N TYR A 30 6.09 3.87 2.14
CA TYR A 30 7.51 3.92 1.76
C TYR A 30 7.78 3.10 0.49
N GLY A 31 8.55 3.68 -0.44
CA GLY A 31 8.93 3.01 -1.69
C GLY A 31 7.78 2.86 -2.69
N TYR A 32 6.71 3.64 -2.55
CA TYR A 32 5.68 3.81 -3.57
C TYR A 32 5.98 5.08 -4.38
N TRP A 33 6.23 4.91 -5.67
CA TRP A 33 6.40 6.02 -6.61
C TRP A 33 5.40 5.89 -7.75
N TRP A 34 4.80 7.01 -8.17
CA TRP A 34 3.96 7.04 -9.37
C TRP A 34 4.70 6.61 -10.63
N SER A 35 6.03 6.76 -10.63
CA SER A 35 6.94 6.31 -11.68
C SER A 35 7.38 4.86 -11.54
N ASP A 36 6.91 4.12 -10.53
CA ASP A 36 7.26 2.72 -10.38
C ASP A 36 6.75 1.93 -11.59
N ARG A 37 7.68 1.25 -12.25
CA ARG A 37 7.35 0.43 -13.40
C ARG A 37 6.65 -0.84 -12.93
N MET A 38 5.58 -1.21 -13.61
CA MET A 38 4.77 -2.38 -13.29
C MET A 38 5.37 -3.63 -13.93
N TYR A 39 5.28 -4.77 -13.23
CA TYR A 39 5.56 -6.07 -13.84
C TYR A 39 4.39 -6.46 -14.76
N PRO A 40 4.61 -7.10 -15.93
CA PRO A 40 5.87 -7.65 -16.46
C PRO A 40 6.68 -6.68 -17.33
N ASP A 41 6.24 -5.43 -17.49
CA ASP A 41 6.83 -4.46 -18.44
C ASP A 41 8.30 -4.12 -18.14
N THR A 42 8.79 -4.47 -16.95
CA THR A 42 10.20 -4.41 -16.58
C THR A 42 10.63 -5.72 -15.93
N LYS A 43 11.19 -6.64 -16.72
CA LYS A 43 11.65 -7.95 -16.22
C LYS A 43 12.75 -7.84 -15.15
N ASP A 44 13.54 -6.78 -15.18
CA ASP A 44 14.64 -6.54 -14.24
C ASP A 44 14.19 -5.94 -12.90
N LEU A 45 12.93 -5.49 -12.80
CA LEU A 45 12.33 -4.97 -11.57
C LEU A 45 11.11 -5.80 -11.21
N ARG A 46 11.31 -6.74 -10.28
CA ARG A 46 10.26 -7.60 -9.72
C ARG A 46 9.37 -6.79 -8.76
N ASN A 47 8.52 -5.93 -9.31
CA ASN A 47 7.59 -5.12 -8.52
C ASN A 47 6.73 -6.02 -7.60
N ASP A 48 6.37 -7.23 -8.05
CA ASP A 48 5.66 -8.27 -7.30
C ASP A 48 6.31 -8.73 -5.98
N ILE A 49 7.59 -8.45 -5.71
CA ILE A 49 8.22 -8.77 -4.41
C ILE A 49 8.75 -7.54 -3.66
N MET A 50 8.66 -6.37 -4.27
CA MET A 50 9.14 -5.11 -3.70
C MET A 50 8.08 -4.43 -2.81
N HIS A 51 8.52 -3.43 -2.04
CA HIS A 51 7.68 -2.67 -1.11
C HIS A 51 6.58 -1.85 -1.80
N SER A 52 6.78 -1.46 -3.07
CA SER A 52 5.78 -0.71 -3.82
C SER A 52 4.46 -1.46 -3.88
N ILE A 53 3.36 -0.76 -3.61
CA ILE A 53 2.00 -1.30 -3.73
C ILE A 53 1.41 -1.10 -5.13
N ARG A 54 2.12 -0.39 -6.02
CA ARG A 54 1.65 0.00 -7.36
C ARG A 54 1.26 -1.21 -8.21
N GLY A 55 0.05 -1.19 -8.75
CA GLY A 55 -0.51 -2.28 -9.57
C GLY A 55 -0.87 -3.53 -8.76
N LYS A 56 -0.92 -3.46 -7.43
CA LYS A 56 -1.29 -4.56 -6.53
C LYS A 56 -2.55 -4.24 -5.75
N ASP A 57 -3.17 -5.27 -5.18
CA ASP A 57 -4.39 -5.14 -4.37
C ASP A 57 -4.24 -4.13 -3.21
N ALA A 58 -3.03 -4.02 -2.65
CA ALA A 58 -2.73 -3.07 -1.57
C ALA A 58 -2.89 -1.59 -1.98
N GLU A 59 -2.66 -1.24 -3.25
CA GLU A 59 -2.90 0.12 -3.75
C GLU A 59 -4.39 0.48 -3.69
N GLN A 60 -5.27 -0.48 -4.02
CA GLN A 60 -6.70 -0.24 -3.92
C GLN A 60 -7.15 -0.07 -2.47
N VAL A 61 -6.61 -0.86 -1.54
CA VAL A 61 -6.86 -0.70 -0.09
C VAL A 61 -6.42 0.69 0.37
N PHE A 62 -5.19 1.09 0.04
CA PHE A 62 -4.65 2.41 0.36
C PHE A 62 -5.54 3.54 -0.15
N TYR A 63 -5.96 3.48 -1.42
CA TYR A 63 -6.82 4.50 -2.01
C TYR A 63 -8.18 4.62 -1.29
N ARG A 64 -8.84 3.50 -0.97
CA ARG A 64 -10.11 3.53 -0.24
C ARG A 64 -9.99 4.19 1.13
N TRP A 65 -8.93 3.86 1.88
CA TRP A 65 -8.70 4.45 3.19
C TRP A 65 -8.31 5.93 3.11
N SER A 66 -7.57 6.34 2.08
CA SER A 66 -7.26 7.77 1.88
C SER A 66 -8.50 8.64 1.68
N GLN A 67 -9.60 8.09 1.14
CA GLN A 67 -10.89 8.78 1.02
C GLN A 67 -11.69 8.81 2.34
N THR A 68 -11.31 7.99 3.31
CA THR A 68 -11.94 7.96 4.64
C THR A 68 -11.24 8.89 5.62
N PHE A 69 -9.90 9.00 5.51
CA PHE A 69 -9.09 9.88 6.36
C PHE A 69 -8.93 11.32 5.82
N GLY A 70 -9.14 11.53 4.51
CA GLY A 70 -9.12 12.85 3.87
C GLY A 70 -10.49 13.52 3.89
#